data_AF-A0A6V7RV45-F1
#
_entry.id   AF-A0A6V7RV45-F1
#
_cell.length_a   1.000
_cell.length_b   1.000
_cell.length_c   1.000
_cell.angle_alpha   90.00
_cell.angle_beta   90.00
_cell.angle_gamma   90.00
#
_symmetry.space_group_name_H-M   'P 1'
#
loop_
_entity.id
_entity.type
_entity.pdbx_description
1 polymer ?
#
loop_
_entity_poly.entity_id
_entity_poly.type
_entity_poly.pdbx_seq_one_letter_code
_entity_poly.pdbx_strand_id
1 'polypeptide(L)'
;MAKSDYSIEDLYKDINTIDGYFGIQHGGNVEFSCGPIHKYCHYKDTSGNYHCRNYLEMASSGVIYVLKNLKKYNLEDDKLAEYAILWLRYKLNQKSPYFNTKLIDFYTNHIQTNKHYNDKINNSGNMTYKDIIDTKKDLMNIKEMTKFSYPFKILLILYNKNNKNSLNCTNLDDAKKFAKEFEELNKDSNHIENSSYNKKTI
;
A
#
# COMPACT_ATOMS: atom_id res chain seq x y z
N MET A 1 -12.56 -12.17 18.84
CA MET A 1 -11.71 -11.20 18.12
C MET A 1 -10.75 -10.60 19.14
N ALA A 2 -9.45 -10.90 19.04
CA ALA A 2 -8.46 -10.31 19.92
C ALA A 2 -8.39 -8.81 19.63
N LYS A 3 -8.56 -7.99 20.68
CA LYS A 3 -8.43 -6.54 20.58
C LYS A 3 -6.98 -6.27 20.20
N SER A 4 -6.76 -5.71 19.01
CA SER A 4 -5.41 -5.38 18.59
C SER A 4 -4.94 -4.17 19.39
N ASP A 5 -3.88 -4.32 20.20
CA ASP A 5 -3.34 -3.26 21.06
C ASP A 5 -2.60 -2.14 20.29
N TYR A 6 -2.69 -2.08 18.97
CA TYR A 6 -2.04 -1.05 18.17
C TYR A 6 -2.94 0.17 17.97
N SER A 7 -2.31 1.36 18.00
CA SER A 7 -2.96 2.59 17.54
C SER A 7 -3.01 2.61 16.02
N ILE A 8 -4.20 2.82 15.45
CA ILE A 8 -4.36 3.08 14.01
C ILE A 8 -3.49 4.27 13.56
N GLU A 9 -3.26 5.23 14.45
CA GLU A 9 -2.40 6.38 14.21
C GLU A 9 -0.95 5.95 13.93
N ASP A 10 -0.40 5.06 14.76
CA ASP A 10 0.98 4.57 14.59
C ASP A 10 1.14 3.74 13.32
N LEU A 11 0.13 2.93 13.00
CA LEU A 11 0.09 2.19 11.74
C LEU A 11 0.19 3.13 10.54
N TYR A 12 -0.60 4.21 10.50
CA TYR A 12 -0.55 5.17 9.40
C TYR A 12 0.70 6.06 9.43
N LYS A 13 1.32 6.29 10.59
CA LYS A 13 2.63 6.95 10.68
C LYS A 13 3.71 6.12 9.99
N ASP A 14 3.73 4.81 10.21
CA ASP A 14 4.67 3.93 9.52
C ASP A 14 4.41 3.88 8.02
N ILE A 15 3.14 3.76 7.60
CA ILE A 15 2.81 3.78 6.17
C ILE A 15 3.28 5.10 5.52
N ASN A 16 3.04 6.24 6.16
CA ASN A 16 3.52 7.55 5.70
C ASN A 16 5.06 7.60 5.61
N THR A 17 5.74 7.05 6.62
CA THR A 17 7.21 6.96 6.61
C THR A 17 7.70 6.14 5.42
N ILE A 18 7.04 5.01 5.14
CA ILE A 18 7.37 4.13 4.01
C ILE A 18 7.06 4.80 2.67
N ASP A 19 5.93 5.50 2.57
CA ASP A 19 5.56 6.25 1.36
C ASP A 19 6.62 7.29 0.98
N GLY A 20 7.26 7.91 1.96
CA GLY A 20 8.35 8.88 1.78
C GLY A 20 9.68 8.28 1.32
N TYR A 21 9.85 6.95 1.33
CA TYR A 21 11.10 6.32 0.92
C TYR A 21 11.35 6.34 -0.58
N PHE A 22 10.34 6.52 -1.41
CA PHE A 22 10.56 6.72 -2.84
C PHE A 22 9.39 7.46 -3.46
N GLY A 23 9.67 8.11 -4.58
CA GLY A 23 8.66 8.88 -5.27
C GLY A 23 9.22 9.58 -6.48
N ILE A 24 8.49 10.61 -6.87
CA ILE A 24 8.83 11.49 -7.97
C ILE A 24 9.12 12.89 -7.43
N GLN A 25 10.14 13.54 -7.98
CA GLN A 25 10.50 14.94 -7.72
C GLN A 25 10.38 15.77 -9.01
N HIS A 26 10.49 17.09 -8.85
CA HIS A 26 10.53 18.06 -9.95
C HIS A 26 9.40 17.88 -10.99
N GLY A 27 8.16 17.73 -10.52
CA GLY A 27 6.99 17.64 -11.39
C GLY A 27 6.81 16.30 -12.11
N GLY A 28 7.51 15.23 -11.70
CA GLY A 28 7.29 13.87 -12.20
C GLY A 28 8.47 13.25 -12.95
N ASN A 29 9.49 14.05 -13.26
CA ASN A 29 10.56 13.66 -14.18
C ASN A 29 11.74 12.93 -13.50
N VAL A 30 11.91 13.10 -12.18
CA VAL A 30 13.03 12.50 -11.45
C VAL A 30 12.50 11.51 -10.43
N GLU A 31 12.94 10.26 -10.52
CA GLU A 31 12.69 9.24 -9.50
C GLU A 31 13.73 9.36 -8.39
N PHE A 32 13.29 9.27 -7.15
CA PHE A 32 14.18 9.13 -6.00
C PHE A 32 13.80 7.91 -5.21
N SER A 33 14.80 7.29 -4.58
CA SER A 33 14.59 6.27 -3.57
C SER A 33 15.64 6.40 -2.48
N CYS A 34 15.20 6.35 -1.24
CA CYS A 34 16.01 6.41 -0.04
C CYS A 34 15.55 5.32 0.93
N GLY A 35 16.41 5.02 1.91
CA GLY A 35 15.98 4.25 3.06
C GLY A 35 15.88 2.73 2.83
N PRO A 36 15.13 2.03 3.72
CA PRO A 36 15.20 0.58 3.88
C PRO A 36 14.69 -0.29 2.73
N ILE A 37 13.93 0.28 1.78
CA ILE A 37 13.34 -0.50 0.67
C ILE A 37 14.40 -1.12 -0.25
N HIS A 38 15.58 -0.49 -0.33
CA HIS A 38 16.74 -0.97 -1.09
C HIS A 38 17.15 -2.40 -0.71
N LYS A 39 16.94 -2.79 0.55
CA LYS A 39 17.22 -4.15 1.03
C LYS A 39 16.40 -5.23 0.33
N TYR A 40 15.28 -4.86 -0.31
CA TYR A 40 14.39 -5.77 -1.01
C TYR A 40 14.42 -5.56 -2.53
N CYS A 41 15.31 -4.71 -3.03
CA CYS A 41 15.52 -4.45 -4.45
C CYS A 41 16.39 -5.53 -5.09
N HIS A 42 15.88 -6.77 -5.17
CA HIS A 42 16.65 -7.90 -5.69
C HIS A 42 15.89 -8.65 -6.80
N TYR A 43 16.31 -8.41 -8.05
CA TYR A 43 15.67 -8.92 -9.27
C TYR A 43 16.73 -9.49 -10.23
N LYS A 44 16.66 -10.80 -10.54
CA LYS A 44 17.57 -11.57 -11.45
C LYS A 44 19.09 -11.37 -11.20
N ASP A 45 19.96 -11.97 -12.02
CA ASP A 45 21.42 -12.14 -11.80
C ASP A 45 22.28 -10.86 -11.94
N THR A 46 21.91 -9.78 -11.25
CA THR A 46 22.87 -8.69 -11.05
C THR A 46 23.73 -8.97 -9.84
N SER A 47 24.95 -9.40 -10.09
CA SER A 47 26.05 -9.30 -9.15
C SER A 47 26.30 -7.82 -8.86
N GLY A 48 26.25 -7.44 -7.58
CA GLY A 48 26.68 -6.12 -7.12
C GLY A 48 25.59 -5.05 -7.16
N ASN A 49 25.08 -4.78 -5.96
CA ASN A 49 24.32 -3.60 -5.49
C ASN A 49 22.80 -3.76 -5.40
N TYR A 50 22.32 -3.73 -4.14
CA TYR A 50 20.93 -3.80 -3.70
C TYR A 50 20.18 -2.49 -4.03
N HIS A 51 20.01 -2.18 -5.32
CA HIS A 51 19.31 -0.98 -5.76
C HIS A 51 18.22 -1.32 -6.77
N CYS A 52 17.06 -0.70 -6.58
CA CYS A 52 15.97 -0.80 -7.53
C CYS A 52 16.31 0.03 -8.77
N ARG A 53 16.13 -0.55 -9.96
CA ARG A 53 16.50 0.07 -11.24
C ARG A 53 15.46 1.07 -11.75
N ASN A 54 14.22 0.94 -11.29
CA ASN A 54 13.10 1.76 -11.73
C ASN A 54 12.01 1.82 -10.66
N TYR A 55 11.05 2.71 -10.85
CA TYR A 55 9.90 2.89 -9.98
C TYR A 55 9.09 1.62 -9.69
N LEU A 56 8.96 0.71 -10.66
CA LEU A 56 8.17 -0.52 -10.49
C LEU A 56 8.88 -1.51 -9.55
N GLU A 57 10.19 -1.64 -9.69
CA GLU A 57 11.02 -2.38 -8.73
C GLU A 57 10.97 -1.74 -7.33
N MET A 58 10.99 -0.40 -7.24
CA MET A 58 10.83 0.32 -5.96
C MET A 58 9.47 0.02 -5.32
N ALA A 59 8.39 0.08 -6.11
CA ALA A 59 7.04 -0.21 -5.64
C ALA A 59 6.90 -1.66 -5.16
N SER A 60 7.42 -2.64 -5.90
CA SER A 60 7.38 -4.05 -5.49
C SER A 60 8.22 -4.31 -4.23
N SER A 61 9.41 -3.74 -4.14
CA SER A 61 10.26 -3.83 -2.94
C SER A 61 9.63 -3.14 -1.73
N GLY A 62 8.91 -2.04 -1.96
CA GLY A 62 8.15 -1.35 -0.95
C GLY A 62 6.96 -2.15 -0.43
N VAL A 63 6.27 -2.94 -1.26
CA VAL A 63 5.22 -3.87 -0.81
C VAL A 63 5.76 -4.85 0.23
N ILE A 64 6.91 -5.47 -0.05
CA ILE A 64 7.60 -6.37 0.89
C ILE A 64 7.93 -5.64 2.20
N TYR A 65 8.40 -4.40 2.10
CA TYR A 65 8.72 -3.60 3.26
C TYR A 65 7.50 -3.20 4.11
N VAL A 66 6.37 -2.87 3.47
CA VAL A 66 5.08 -2.62 4.12
C VAL A 66 4.64 -3.85 4.90
N LEU A 67 4.63 -5.02 4.26
CA LEU A 67 4.25 -6.28 4.90
C LEU A 67 5.11 -6.55 6.15
N LYS A 68 6.44 -6.42 6.01
CA LYS A 68 7.36 -6.64 7.13
C LYS A 68 7.15 -5.66 8.28
N ASN A 69 7.00 -4.36 7.99
CA ASN A 69 6.86 -3.37 9.05
C ASN A 69 5.52 -3.45 9.75
N LEU A 70 4.44 -3.65 9.00
CA LEU A 70 3.11 -3.66 9.58
C LEU A 70 2.82 -4.97 10.35
N LYS A 71 3.58 -6.04 10.12
CA LYS A 71 3.44 -7.28 10.89
C LYS A 71 3.66 -7.09 12.40
N LYS A 72 4.46 -6.09 12.82
CA LYS A 72 4.69 -5.77 14.24
C LYS A 72 3.41 -5.37 15.00
N TYR A 73 2.37 -4.96 14.27
CA TYR A 73 1.06 -4.61 14.83
C TYR A 73 0.14 -5.82 15.05
N ASN A 74 0.65 -7.05 14.87
CA ASN A 74 -0.14 -8.29 15.02
C ASN A 74 -1.43 -8.28 14.19
N LEU A 75 -1.38 -7.66 13.00
CA LEU A 75 -2.46 -7.73 12.03
C LEU A 75 -2.67 -9.18 11.58
N GLU A 76 -3.94 -9.55 11.39
CA GLU A 76 -4.30 -10.74 10.62
C GLU A 76 -3.66 -10.63 9.23
N ASP A 77 -3.19 -11.76 8.69
CA ASP A 77 -2.43 -11.78 7.43
C ASP A 77 -3.26 -11.22 6.27
N ASP A 78 -4.57 -11.45 6.31
CA ASP A 78 -5.50 -10.99 5.30
C ASP A 78 -5.59 -9.46 5.32
N LYS A 79 -5.75 -8.82 6.48
CA LYS A 79 -5.75 -7.36 6.65
C LYS A 79 -4.40 -6.73 6.30
N LEU A 80 -3.30 -7.42 6.63
CA LEU A 80 -1.95 -7.01 6.25
C LEU A 80 -1.80 -6.95 4.72
N ALA A 81 -2.32 -7.94 4.01
CA ALA A 81 -2.36 -7.96 2.55
C ALA A 81 -3.22 -6.83 1.97
N GLU A 82 -4.39 -6.53 2.57
CA GLU A 82 -5.25 -5.42 2.14
C GLU A 82 -4.51 -4.07 2.18
N TYR A 83 -3.79 -3.77 3.27
CA TYR A 83 -2.99 -2.55 3.36
C TYR A 83 -1.88 -2.49 2.32
N ALA A 84 -1.17 -3.59 2.09
CA ALA A 84 -0.08 -3.64 1.12
C ALA A 84 -0.57 -3.43 -0.33
N ILE A 85 -1.70 -4.04 -0.69
CA ILE A 85 -2.31 -3.89 -2.03
C ILE A 85 -2.86 -2.46 -2.22
N LEU A 86 -3.53 -1.90 -1.21
CA LEU A 86 -4.03 -0.52 -1.26
C LEU A 86 -2.89 0.48 -1.39
N TRP A 87 -1.81 0.31 -0.62
CA TRP A 87 -0.62 1.13 -0.71
C TRP A 87 0.04 1.04 -2.09
N LEU A 88 0.17 -0.17 -2.66
CA LEU A 88 0.71 -0.37 -4.01
C LEU A 88 -0.13 0.39 -5.06
N ARG A 89 -1.46 0.24 -5.01
CA ARG A 89 -2.38 0.95 -5.91
C ARG A 89 -2.20 2.46 -5.83
N TYR A 90 -2.05 2.97 -4.62
CA TYR A 90 -1.78 4.39 -4.38
C TYR A 90 -0.45 4.82 -5.02
N LYS A 91 0.65 4.08 -4.83
CA LYS A 91 1.95 4.43 -5.43
C LYS A 91 1.90 4.42 -6.96
N LEU A 92 1.32 3.39 -7.57
CA LEU A 92 1.18 3.32 -9.02
C LEU A 92 0.35 4.48 -9.58
N ASN A 93 -0.64 4.97 -8.82
CA ASN A 93 -1.45 6.11 -9.22
C ASN A 93 -0.71 7.46 -9.21
N GLN A 94 0.45 7.55 -8.54
CA GLN A 94 1.22 8.80 -8.47
C GLN A 94 2.10 9.07 -9.69
N LYS A 95 2.38 8.04 -10.51
CA LYS A 95 3.35 8.17 -11.60
C LYS A 95 2.77 7.69 -12.92
N SER A 96 2.81 8.57 -13.93
CA SER A 96 2.51 8.20 -15.31
C SER A 96 3.63 7.31 -15.89
N PRO A 97 3.33 6.27 -16.68
CA PRO A 97 2.01 5.86 -17.16
C PRO A 97 1.30 4.81 -16.27
N TYR A 98 1.77 4.59 -15.05
CA TYR A 98 1.41 3.44 -14.21
C TYR A 98 0.04 3.51 -13.54
N PHE A 99 -0.66 4.65 -13.65
CA PHE A 99 -2.02 4.78 -13.11
C PHE A 99 -3.01 3.76 -13.73
N ASN A 100 -2.79 3.32 -14.96
CA ASN A 100 -3.61 2.29 -15.62
C ASN A 100 -3.08 0.85 -15.44
N THR A 101 -2.00 0.67 -14.68
CA THR A 101 -1.43 -0.66 -14.46
C THR A 101 -2.44 -1.55 -13.74
N LYS A 102 -2.72 -2.71 -14.34
CA LYS A 102 -3.49 -3.77 -13.69
C LYS A 102 -2.64 -4.37 -12.57
N LEU A 103 -3.20 -4.44 -11.37
CA LEU A 103 -2.45 -4.93 -10.20
C LEU A 103 -2.04 -6.41 -10.37
N ILE A 104 -2.86 -7.22 -11.04
CA ILE A 104 -2.54 -8.62 -11.31
C ILE A 104 -1.33 -8.79 -12.24
N ASP A 105 -1.22 -7.93 -13.26
CA ASP A 105 -0.07 -7.93 -14.18
C ASP A 105 1.19 -7.44 -13.44
N PHE A 106 1.05 -6.39 -12.62
CA PHE A 106 2.14 -5.90 -11.78
C PHE A 106 2.64 -6.98 -10.83
N TYR A 107 1.73 -7.68 -10.16
CA TYR A 107 2.07 -8.75 -9.23
C TYR A 107 2.86 -9.85 -9.94
N THR A 108 2.39 -10.32 -11.09
CA THR A 108 3.05 -11.37 -11.87
C THR A 108 4.45 -10.95 -12.35
N ASN A 109 4.59 -9.70 -12.83
CA ASN A 109 5.83 -9.25 -13.45
C ASN A 109 6.86 -8.70 -12.45
N HIS A 110 6.43 -8.16 -11.31
CA HIS A 110 7.31 -7.46 -10.36
C HIS A 110 7.28 -8.02 -8.95
N ILE A 111 6.16 -8.55 -8.45
CA ILE A 111 6.14 -9.11 -7.08
C ILE A 111 6.69 -10.53 -7.11
N GLN A 112 6.16 -11.39 -7.98
CA GLN A 112 6.59 -12.80 -8.06
C GLN A 112 8.04 -12.97 -8.51
N THR A 113 8.58 -12.01 -9.26
CA THR A 113 9.95 -12.03 -9.78
C THR A 113 10.98 -11.46 -8.81
N ASN A 114 10.54 -10.86 -7.69
CA ASN A 114 11.43 -10.41 -6.63
C ASN A 114 12.00 -11.62 -5.89
N LYS A 115 13.32 -11.67 -5.69
CA LYS A 115 13.98 -12.80 -5.02
C LYS A 115 13.55 -12.98 -3.56
N HIS A 116 13.05 -11.93 -2.91
CA HIS A 116 12.50 -12.00 -1.55
C HIS A 116 11.05 -12.51 -1.49
N TYR A 117 10.40 -12.76 -2.62
CA TYR A 117 8.98 -13.13 -2.67
C TYR A 117 8.62 -14.37 -1.82
N ASN A 118 9.52 -15.37 -1.78
CA ASN A 118 9.34 -16.59 -0.99
C ASN A 118 10.03 -16.52 0.39
N ASP A 119 10.61 -15.38 0.76
CA ASP A 119 11.20 -15.22 2.09
C ASP A 119 10.11 -15.22 3.15
N LYS A 120 10.45 -15.77 4.32
CA LYS A 120 9.56 -15.76 5.49
C LYS A 120 9.49 -14.38 6.12
N ILE A 121 8.30 -13.98 6.56
CA ILE A 121 8.15 -12.86 7.49
C ILE A 121 8.44 -13.37 8.90
N ASN A 122 9.58 -12.97 9.46
CA ASN A 122 9.86 -13.21 10.88
C ASN A 122 8.84 -12.42 11.73
N ASN A 123 8.29 -13.08 12.76
CA ASN A 123 7.53 -12.54 13.92
C ASN A 123 6.19 -13.20 14.27
N SER A 124 5.77 -14.34 13.68
CA SER A 124 4.75 -15.22 14.33
C SER A 124 4.24 -16.40 13.50
N GLY A 125 4.28 -16.32 12.17
CA GLY A 125 3.43 -17.20 11.34
C GLY A 125 4.12 -18.22 10.45
N ASN A 126 5.46 -18.21 10.30
CA ASN A 126 6.19 -18.96 9.27
C ASN A 126 5.71 -18.72 7.81
N MET A 127 4.79 -17.79 7.58
CA MET A 127 4.26 -17.43 6.27
C MET A 127 5.30 -16.65 5.45
N THR A 128 5.29 -16.88 4.15
CA THR A 128 6.10 -16.11 3.20
C THR A 128 5.37 -14.82 2.79
N TYR A 129 6.09 -13.87 2.18
CA TYR A 129 5.44 -12.68 1.59
C TYR A 129 4.40 -13.08 0.54
N LYS A 130 4.70 -14.11 -0.27
CA LYS A 130 3.74 -14.74 -1.17
C LYS A 130 2.46 -15.16 -0.45
N ASP A 131 2.58 -15.94 0.61
CA ASP A 131 1.41 -16.56 1.26
C ASP A 131 0.46 -15.49 1.80
N ILE A 132 1.02 -14.39 2.33
CA ILE A 132 0.23 -13.26 2.84
C ILE A 132 -0.44 -12.51 1.68
N ILE A 133 0.28 -12.13 0.62
CA ILE A 133 -0.33 -11.40 -0.49
C ILE A 133 -1.44 -12.24 -1.17
N ASP A 134 -1.22 -13.54 -1.27
CA ASP A 134 -2.14 -14.47 -1.93
C ASP A 134 -3.50 -14.58 -1.20
N THR A 135 -3.57 -14.28 0.11
CA THR A 135 -4.86 -14.32 0.85
C THR A 135 -5.85 -13.26 0.37
N LYS A 136 -5.38 -12.20 -0.30
CA LYS A 136 -6.23 -11.11 -0.84
C LYS A 136 -5.93 -10.80 -2.31
N LYS A 137 -5.43 -11.79 -3.04
CA LYS A 137 -5.11 -11.65 -4.47
C LYS A 137 -6.32 -11.27 -5.32
N ASP A 138 -7.53 -11.62 -4.87
CA ASP A 138 -8.80 -11.23 -5.49
C ASP A 138 -8.94 -9.70 -5.61
N LEU A 139 -8.42 -8.93 -4.65
CA LEU A 139 -8.43 -7.47 -4.69
C LEU A 139 -7.68 -6.90 -5.91
N MET A 140 -6.67 -7.61 -6.41
CA MET A 140 -5.88 -7.17 -7.55
C MET A 140 -6.64 -7.22 -8.88
N ASN A 141 -7.77 -7.94 -8.92
CA ASN A 141 -8.64 -8.04 -10.08
C ASN A 141 -9.76 -6.98 -10.08
N ILE A 142 -9.92 -6.21 -8.99
CA ILE A 142 -10.95 -5.17 -8.89
C ILE A 142 -10.54 -3.97 -9.73
N LYS A 143 -11.30 -3.68 -10.77
CA LYS A 143 -11.03 -2.58 -11.71
C LYS A 143 -11.08 -1.21 -11.03
N GLU A 144 -12.05 -1.06 -10.13
CA GLU A 144 -12.33 0.18 -9.41
C GLU A 144 -11.36 0.43 -8.25
N MET A 145 -10.35 -0.44 -8.04
CA MET A 145 -9.33 -0.27 -7.01
C MET A 145 -8.59 1.08 -7.15
N THR A 146 -8.50 1.61 -8.37
CA THR A 146 -7.99 2.96 -8.69
C THR A 146 -8.71 4.06 -7.91
N LYS A 147 -10.03 3.95 -7.70
CA LYS A 147 -10.85 4.96 -7.05
C LYS A 147 -10.51 5.14 -5.57
N PHE A 148 -9.95 4.11 -4.92
CA PHE A 148 -9.51 4.18 -3.53
C PHE A 148 -8.18 4.94 -3.33
N SER A 149 -7.43 5.18 -4.40
CA SER A 149 -6.13 5.86 -4.29
C SER A 149 -6.25 7.27 -3.70
N TYR A 150 -7.33 7.99 -4.00
CA TYR A 150 -7.49 9.36 -3.56
C TYR A 150 -7.98 9.48 -2.11
N PRO A 151 -9.03 8.75 -1.68
CA PRO A 151 -9.36 8.65 -0.25
C PRO A 151 -8.18 8.20 0.60
N PHE A 152 -7.40 7.22 0.13
CA PHE A 152 -6.21 6.75 0.84
C PHE A 152 -5.14 7.85 0.99
N LYS A 153 -4.91 8.66 -0.04
CA LYS A 153 -4.04 9.84 0.05
C LYS A 153 -4.51 10.80 1.14
N ILE A 154 -5.81 11.05 1.25
CA ILE A 154 -6.37 11.95 2.26
C ILE A 154 -6.16 11.36 3.66
N LEU A 155 -6.36 10.05 3.85
CA LEU A 155 -6.07 9.37 5.11
C LEU A 155 -4.59 9.54 5.52
N LEU A 156 -3.67 9.34 4.59
CA LEU A 156 -2.24 9.57 4.85
C LEU A 156 -1.96 11.00 5.31
N ILE A 157 -2.58 12.00 4.68
CA ILE A 157 -2.46 13.41 5.08
C ILE A 157 -3.02 13.66 6.49
N LEU A 158 -4.21 13.14 6.79
CA LEU A 158 -4.86 13.30 8.10
C LEU A 158 -3.98 12.74 9.22
N TYR A 159 -3.49 11.52 9.08
CA TYR A 159 -2.64 10.88 10.08
C TYR A 159 -1.21 11.42 10.12
N ASN A 160 -0.72 12.06 9.05
CA ASN A 160 0.58 12.75 9.06
C ASN A 160 0.49 14.09 9.81
N LYS A 161 -0.53 14.91 9.51
CA LYS A 161 -0.72 16.24 10.10
C LYS A 161 -1.05 16.19 11.60
N ASN A 162 -1.78 15.16 12.06
CA ASN A 162 -2.12 14.99 13.47
C ASN A 162 -0.89 14.81 14.39
N ASN A 163 0.30 14.51 13.84
CA ASN A 163 1.55 14.42 14.61
C ASN A 163 2.18 15.76 14.99
N LYS A 164 1.78 16.87 14.36
CA LYS A 164 2.39 18.19 14.60
C LYS A 164 1.61 18.98 15.64
N ASN A 165 1.53 18.51 16.89
CA ASN A 165 1.15 19.27 18.11
C ASN A 165 0.09 20.40 17.96
N SER A 166 -0.87 20.27 17.04
CA SER A 166 -1.85 21.32 16.80
C SER A 166 -3.17 20.83 17.37
N LEU A 167 -3.47 21.30 18.57
CA LEU A 167 -4.81 21.35 19.16
C LEU A 167 -5.86 22.07 18.28
N ASN A 168 -5.47 22.51 17.08
CA ASN A 168 -6.37 23.13 16.13
C ASN A 168 -6.99 22.07 15.21
N CYS A 169 -8.32 22.13 15.10
CA CYS A 169 -9.16 21.43 14.13
C CYS A 169 -8.87 21.82 12.66
N THR A 170 -7.62 22.07 12.30
CA THR A 170 -7.13 22.53 10.99
C THR A 170 -7.32 21.48 9.87
N ASN A 171 -7.79 20.29 10.22
CA ASN A 171 -7.93 19.15 9.31
C ASN A 171 -9.41 18.81 9.01
N LEU A 172 -10.36 19.66 9.43
CA LEU A 172 -11.79 19.44 9.21
C LEU A 172 -12.13 19.34 7.72
N ASP A 173 -11.47 20.12 6.86
CA ASP A 173 -11.74 20.11 5.42
C ASP A 173 -11.23 18.82 4.75
N ASP A 174 -10.04 18.37 5.11
CA ASP A 174 -9.51 17.07 4.65
C ASP A 174 -10.40 15.92 5.15
N ALA A 175 -10.88 15.97 6.40
CA ALA A 175 -11.78 14.96 6.95
C ALA A 175 -13.15 14.95 6.25
N LYS A 176 -13.76 16.13 6.01
CA LYS A 176 -14.99 16.28 5.22
C LYS A 176 -14.81 15.75 3.80
N LYS A 177 -13.66 16.02 3.19
CA LYS A 177 -13.33 15.53 1.85
C LYS A 177 -13.19 14.02 1.82
N PHE A 178 -12.50 13.42 2.78
CA PHE A 178 -12.45 11.96 2.92
C PHE A 178 -13.85 11.36 3.05
N ALA A 179 -14.69 11.91 3.94
CA ALA A 179 -16.06 11.42 4.15
C ALA A 179 -16.89 11.50 2.86
N LYS A 180 -16.81 12.61 2.13
CA LYS A 180 -17.51 12.80 0.85
C LYS A 180 -17.06 11.79 -0.21
N GLU A 181 -15.75 11.66 -0.42
CA GLU A 181 -15.20 10.74 -1.42
C GLU A 181 -15.58 9.28 -1.08
N PHE A 182 -15.55 8.91 0.21
CA PHE A 182 -15.97 7.59 0.65
C PHE A 182 -17.48 7.34 0.45
N GLU A 183 -18.32 8.35 0.68
CA GLU A 183 -19.77 8.28 0.41
C GLU A 183 -20.05 8.08 -1.09
N GLU A 184 -19.34 8.80 -1.95
CA GLU A 184 -19.45 8.65 -3.41
C GLU A 184 -19.05 7.24 -3.88
N LEU A 185 -17.97 6.68 -3.32
CA LEU A 185 -17.57 5.29 -3.60
C LEU A 185 -18.66 4.28 -3.23
N ASN A 186 -19.33 4.48 -2.09
CA ASN A 186 -20.40 3.59 -1.64
C ASN A 186 -21.63 3.67 -2.55
N LYS A 187 -22.00 4.87 -3.01
CA LYS A 187 -23.13 5.06 -3.95
C LYS A 187 -22.87 4.39 -5.29
N ASP A 188 -21.66 4.51 -5.82
CA ASP A 188 -21.24 3.83 -7.05
C ASP A 188 -21.28 2.30 -6.91
N SER A 189 -20.91 1.77 -5.73
CA SER A 189 -20.90 0.33 -5.48
C SER A 189 -22.30 -0.30 -5.37
N ASN A 190 -23.28 0.48 -4.91
CA ASN A 190 -24.68 0.05 -4.75
C ASN A 190 -25.43 -0.11 -6.08
N HIS A 191 -24.91 0.44 -7.19
CA HIS A 191 -25.50 0.30 -8.52
C HIS A 191 -25.04 -0.94 -9.30
N ILE A 192 -24.19 -1.77 -8.69
CA ILE A 192 -23.71 -3.01 -9.29
C ILE A 192 -24.09 -4.14 -8.35
N GLU A 193 -25.28 -4.71 -8.55
CA GLU A 193 -25.84 -5.90 -7.84
C GLU A 193 -24.90 -7.12 -7.84
N ASN A 194 -23.78 -7.06 -8.57
CA ASN A 194 -22.75 -8.10 -8.68
C ASN A 194 -21.31 -7.61 -8.41
N SER A 195 -21.10 -6.40 -7.90
CA SER A 195 -19.73 -5.95 -7.63
C SER A 195 -19.17 -6.62 -6.38
N SER A 196 -17.87 -6.91 -6.40
CA SER A 196 -17.11 -7.46 -5.27
C SER A 196 -17.18 -6.60 -4.00
N TYR A 197 -17.70 -5.36 -4.10
CA TYR A 197 -17.92 -4.44 -2.98
C TYR A 197 -18.90 -4.97 -1.95
N ASN A 198 -19.99 -5.62 -2.38
CA ASN A 198 -21.01 -6.16 -1.46
C ASN A 198 -20.66 -7.53 -0.87
N LYS A 199 -19.57 -8.16 -1.32
CA LYS A 199 -19.10 -9.46 -0.77
C LYS A 199 -18.18 -9.32 0.44
N LYS A 200 -17.82 -8.08 0.82
CA LYS A 200 -17.08 -7.79 2.06
C LYS A 200 -17.98 -7.04 3.04
N THR A 201 -19.01 -7.73 3.54
CA THR A 201 -19.58 -7.36 4.83
C THR A 201 -18.53 -7.68 5.89
N ILE A 202 -18.02 -6.63 6.55
CA ILE A 202 -17.22 -6.71 7.79
C ILE A 202 -18.16 -7.12 8.93
#